data_AF-A0A182FUU4-F1
#
_entry.id   AF-A0A182FUU4-F1
#
_cell.length_a   1.000
_cell.length_b   1.000
_cell.length_c   1.000
_cell.angle_alpha   90.00
_cell.angle_beta   90.00
_cell.angle_gamma   90.00
#
_symmetry.space_group_name_H-M   'P 1'
#
loop_
_entity.id
_entity.type
_entity.pdbx_description
1 polymer ?
#
loop_
_entity_poly.entity_id
_entity_poly.type
_entity_poly.pdbx_seq_one_letter_code
_entity_poly.pdbx_strand_id
1 'polypeptide(L)'
;AKQKASVKWLLSKAYNNRVPEILKDPFYRDHDGQDHLKPQIVVGLGNASIYCQVLSNIYSDPNYQSLNHWSILQTLSRKGVPVNESPDQPLTETVLIQTNPLRINAHMAVIEALMVLYAKEVASSGRICSALERISGRSSVSAPGVQHHESALLSWISHVIGALKKRIDYEVSANGGSGAVDEYGQRHQSPDVPPVRDFRELCDGVCLAYLISYYCPKLVPWHSVKFNHVPTIEDSIHNILIVSNFSERSLPYSVFHMSPEDITYMRGSMKPNLVVLLADLFNLFEIHPAKCVCYPGMEQQPTDTAGAGATNEHGIAHRRGFANQPTIAAIPDLRPGLDSPPGSSGGSGTSSGGGGGNGSANGNRAPFQ
;
A
#
# COMPACT_ATOMS: atom_id res chain seq x y z
N ALA A 1 -9.33 2.50 21.61
CA ALA A 1 -9.51 1.65 20.43
C ALA A 1 -9.07 2.37 19.15
N LYS A 2 -9.99 2.98 18.38
CA LYS A 2 -9.74 3.58 17.05
C LYS A 2 -8.48 4.44 16.95
N GLN A 3 -8.36 5.46 17.81
CA GLN A 3 -7.21 6.37 17.80
C GLN A 3 -5.88 5.60 17.96
N LYS A 4 -5.81 4.63 18.88
CA LYS A 4 -4.61 3.82 19.10
C LYS A 4 -4.26 2.98 17.88
N ALA A 5 -5.24 2.31 17.27
CA ALA A 5 -5.03 1.49 16.08
C ALA A 5 -4.61 2.33 14.85
N SER A 6 -5.24 3.48 14.63
CA SER A 6 -4.92 4.36 13.50
C SER A 6 -3.55 5.01 13.63
N VAL A 7 -3.15 5.40 14.85
CA VAL A 7 -1.80 5.94 15.09
C VAL A 7 -0.74 4.84 14.94
N LYS A 8 -0.98 3.62 15.42
CA LYS A 8 -0.08 2.48 15.17
C LYS A 8 0.12 2.23 13.68
N TRP A 9 -0.96 2.23 12.90
CA TRP A 9 -0.89 2.10 11.44
C TRP A 9 -0.11 3.26 10.80
N LEU A 10 -0.39 4.50 11.21
CA LEU A 10 0.29 5.70 10.71
C LEU A 10 1.80 5.61 10.90
N LEU A 11 2.23 5.24 12.11
CA LEU A 11 3.65 5.05 12.44
C LEU A 11 4.25 3.91 11.64
N SER A 12 3.52 2.79 11.47
CA SER A 12 3.96 1.69 10.61
C SER A 12 4.30 2.20 9.20
N LYS A 13 3.41 2.98 8.58
CA LYS A 13 3.67 3.56 7.25
C LYS A 13 4.76 4.64 7.24
N ALA A 14 4.87 5.45 8.29
CA ALA A 14 5.94 6.45 8.41
C ALA A 14 7.33 5.80 8.52
N TYR A 15 7.44 4.63 9.15
CA TYR A 15 8.74 3.98 9.36
C TYR A 15 8.98 2.78 8.42
N ASN A 16 8.29 2.68 7.28
CA ASN A 16 8.37 1.52 6.36
C ASN A 16 8.25 0.18 7.11
N ASN A 17 7.27 0.11 8.00
CA ASN A 17 6.94 -0.99 8.90
C ASN A 17 8.05 -1.36 9.92
N ARG A 18 9.07 -0.51 10.08
CA ARG A 18 10.18 -0.64 11.07
C ARG A 18 10.07 0.42 12.17
N VAL A 19 8.96 0.41 12.91
CA VAL A 19 8.68 1.40 13.97
C VAL A 19 9.69 1.25 15.11
N PRO A 20 10.35 2.35 15.56
CA PRO A 20 11.22 2.33 16.74
C PRO A 20 10.51 1.80 17.99
N GLU A 21 11.22 1.04 18.83
CA GLU A 21 10.64 0.41 20.04
C GLU A 21 9.91 1.42 20.93
N ILE A 22 10.50 2.61 21.10
CA ILE A 22 9.93 3.68 21.92
C ILE A 22 8.60 4.24 21.38
N LEU A 23 8.25 3.95 20.12
CA LEU A 23 7.03 4.40 19.46
C LEU A 23 6.04 3.25 19.16
N LYS A 24 6.40 1.99 19.45
CA LYS A 24 5.50 0.83 19.24
C LYS A 24 4.21 0.92 20.04
N ASP A 25 4.29 1.38 21.30
CA ASP A 25 3.13 1.91 22.01
C ASP A 25 3.08 3.44 21.88
N PRO A 26 2.16 4.01 21.09
CA PRO A 26 2.12 5.46 20.84
C PRO A 26 1.62 6.27 22.04
N PHE A 27 1.06 5.62 23.07
CA PHE A 27 0.51 6.29 24.23
C PHE A 27 1.34 6.01 25.48
N TYR A 28 1.30 6.94 26.42
CA TYR A 28 1.76 6.75 27.79
C TYR A 28 0.64 7.18 28.75
N ARG A 29 0.66 6.65 29.97
CA ARG A 29 -0.24 7.10 31.04
C ARG A 29 0.46 8.14 31.89
N ASP A 30 -0.23 9.22 32.18
CA ASP A 30 0.21 10.19 33.18
C ASP A 30 -0.06 9.69 34.61
N HIS A 31 0.23 10.53 35.60
CA HIS A 31 0.01 10.23 37.02
C HIS A 31 -1.47 10.14 37.39
N ASP A 32 -2.36 10.75 36.61
CA ASP A 32 -3.81 10.69 36.78
C ASP A 32 -4.43 9.48 36.04
N GLY A 33 -3.61 8.67 35.36
CA GLY A 33 -4.05 7.50 34.61
C GLY A 33 -4.67 7.81 33.24
N GLN A 34 -4.55 9.05 32.75
CA GLN A 34 -5.01 9.44 31.42
C GLN A 34 -4.00 9.04 30.34
N ASP A 35 -4.51 8.52 29.23
CA ASP A 35 -3.70 8.15 28.07
C ASP A 35 -3.37 9.40 27.23
N HIS A 36 -2.08 9.68 27.07
CA HIS A 36 -1.57 10.78 26.26
C HIS A 36 -0.71 10.27 25.10
N LEU A 37 -0.78 10.95 23.95
CA LEU A 37 0.15 10.69 22.85
C LEU A 37 1.57 11.07 23.26
N LYS A 38 2.54 10.21 22.93
CA LYS A 38 3.95 10.51 23.16
C LYS A 38 4.34 11.85 22.51
N PRO A 39 5.15 12.70 23.18
CA PRO A 39 5.48 14.04 22.68
C PRO A 39 6.06 14.07 21.25
N GLN A 40 6.86 13.06 20.88
CA GLN A 40 7.41 12.92 19.53
C GLN A 40 6.31 12.82 18.46
N ILE A 41 5.21 12.12 18.77
CA ILE A 41 4.07 11.97 17.86
C ILE A 41 3.30 13.29 17.80
N VAL A 42 3.07 13.95 18.94
CA VAL A 42 2.40 15.26 18.99
C VAL A 42 3.13 16.29 18.13
N VAL A 43 4.46 16.38 18.27
CA VAL A 43 5.30 17.26 17.45
C VAL A 43 5.23 16.87 15.98
N GLY A 44 5.35 15.56 15.67
CA GLY A 44 5.32 15.07 14.30
C GLY A 44 3.99 15.28 13.56
N LEU A 45 2.87 15.25 14.29
CA LEU A 45 1.55 15.62 13.77
C LEU A 45 1.44 17.14 13.60
N GLY A 46 1.88 17.91 14.60
CA GLY A 46 1.79 19.37 14.63
C GLY A 46 2.69 20.08 13.61
N ASN A 47 3.73 19.42 13.09
CA ASN A 47 4.59 19.96 12.02
C ASN A 47 4.47 19.20 10.68
N ALA A 48 3.46 18.32 10.55
CA ALA A 48 3.18 17.48 9.37
C ALA A 48 4.27 16.47 8.97
N SER A 49 5.38 16.35 9.70
CA SER A 49 6.50 15.47 9.33
C SER A 49 6.10 13.99 9.21
N ILE A 50 5.23 13.50 10.09
CA ILE A 50 4.74 12.12 10.02
C ILE A 50 3.91 11.90 8.74
N TYR A 51 3.08 12.87 8.35
CA TYR A 51 2.28 12.80 7.11
C TYR A 51 3.16 12.82 5.86
N CYS A 52 4.17 13.69 5.86
CA CYS A 52 5.18 13.76 4.81
C CYS A 52 5.88 12.41 4.63
N GLN A 53 6.31 11.81 5.74
CA GLN A 53 7.00 10.53 5.72
C GLN A 53 6.09 9.40 5.20
N VAL A 54 4.83 9.36 5.62
CA VAL A 54 3.84 8.39 5.11
C VAL A 54 3.66 8.53 3.61
N LEU A 55 3.40 9.73 3.10
CA LEU A 55 3.22 9.97 1.66
C LEU A 55 4.49 9.66 0.86
N SER A 56 5.65 10.07 1.38
CA SER A 56 6.94 9.82 0.74
C SER A 56 7.21 8.31 0.63
N ASN A 57 6.89 7.54 1.67
CA ASN A 57 7.02 6.08 1.65
C ASN A 57 5.99 5.42 0.73
N ILE A 58 4.72 5.80 0.82
CA ILE A 58 3.61 5.28 0.00
C ILE A 58 3.89 5.46 -1.49
N TYR A 59 4.43 6.60 -1.92
CA TYR A 59 4.72 6.86 -3.33
C TYR A 59 6.18 6.65 -3.73
N SER A 60 7.08 6.46 -2.76
CA SER A 60 8.53 6.50 -2.95
C SER A 60 8.98 7.74 -3.74
N ASP A 61 8.40 8.88 -3.39
CA ASP A 61 8.61 10.14 -4.08
C ASP A 61 9.16 11.19 -3.09
N PRO A 62 10.38 11.71 -3.32
CA PRO A 62 11.00 12.74 -2.49
C PRO A 62 10.18 14.04 -2.41
N ASN A 63 9.30 14.31 -3.38
CA ASN A 63 8.47 15.52 -3.39
C ASN A 63 7.54 15.63 -2.17
N TYR A 64 7.26 14.52 -1.49
CA TYR A 64 6.43 14.50 -0.27
C TYR A 64 7.23 14.68 1.02
N GLN A 65 8.56 14.82 0.98
CA GLN A 65 9.39 14.85 2.20
C GLN A 65 9.24 16.11 3.06
N SER A 66 8.82 17.24 2.46
CA SER A 66 8.75 18.53 3.15
C SER A 66 7.52 19.33 2.71
N LEU A 67 6.35 18.91 3.17
CA LEU A 67 5.07 19.58 2.92
C LEU A 67 4.51 20.20 4.21
N ASN A 68 3.83 21.33 4.08
CA ASN A 68 2.99 21.87 5.16
C ASN A 68 1.60 21.20 5.15
N HIS A 69 0.79 21.42 6.19
CA HIS A 69 -0.53 20.77 6.28
C HIS A 69 -1.43 21.15 5.12
N TRP A 70 -1.36 22.39 4.64
CA TRP A 70 -2.13 22.82 3.47
C TRP A 70 -1.80 21.98 2.22
N SER A 71 -0.52 21.78 1.91
CA SER A 71 -0.09 20.93 0.80
C SER A 71 -0.48 19.46 0.99
N ILE A 72 -0.50 18.95 2.22
CA ILE A 72 -1.01 17.59 2.52
C ILE A 72 -2.50 17.50 2.18
N LEU A 73 -3.32 18.45 2.64
CA LEU A 73 -4.76 18.50 2.37
C LEU A 73 -5.06 18.62 0.88
N GLN A 74 -4.32 19.48 0.16
CA GLN A 74 -4.41 19.60 -1.30
C GLN A 74 -4.02 18.29 -2.01
N THR A 75 -2.95 17.64 -1.56
CA THR A 75 -2.52 16.35 -2.11
C THR A 75 -3.62 15.30 -1.99
N LEU A 76 -4.21 15.17 -0.80
CA LEU A 76 -5.30 14.24 -0.52
C LEU A 76 -6.54 14.53 -1.40
N SER A 77 -6.93 15.81 -1.52
CA SER A 77 -8.02 16.24 -2.39
C SER A 77 -7.76 15.90 -3.87
N ARG A 78 -6.56 16.18 -4.40
CA ARG A 78 -6.17 15.83 -5.78
C ARG A 78 -6.16 14.32 -6.04
N LYS A 79 -5.94 13.52 -4.99
CA LYS A 79 -6.03 12.05 -5.02
C LYS A 79 -7.46 11.53 -4.78
N GLY A 80 -8.45 12.42 -4.73
CA GLY A 80 -9.86 12.10 -4.57
C GLY A 80 -10.19 11.60 -3.16
N VAL A 81 -9.53 12.11 -2.13
CA VAL A 81 -9.82 11.88 -0.72
C VAL A 81 -9.82 13.23 0.03
N PRO A 82 -10.80 14.12 -0.24
CA PRO A 82 -10.87 15.40 0.48
C PRO A 82 -11.06 15.16 1.98
N VAL A 83 -10.45 16.03 2.80
CA VAL A 83 -10.52 15.95 4.26
C VAL A 83 -11.40 17.07 4.78
N ASN A 84 -12.46 16.69 5.49
CA ASN A 84 -13.38 17.62 6.10
C ASN A 84 -13.35 17.46 7.63
N GLU A 85 -13.49 18.58 8.34
CA GLU A 85 -13.62 18.60 9.81
C GLU A 85 -15.02 18.14 10.25
N SER A 86 -16.03 18.53 9.47
CA SER A 86 -17.43 18.10 9.58
C SER A 86 -18.00 17.90 8.16
N PRO A 87 -19.17 17.27 7.96
CA PRO A 87 -19.68 16.95 6.61
C PRO A 87 -19.62 18.11 5.61
N ASP A 88 -19.85 19.35 6.08
CA ASP A 88 -19.93 20.55 5.24
C ASP A 88 -18.74 21.50 5.41
N GLN A 89 -17.77 21.20 6.28
CA GLN A 89 -16.64 22.09 6.58
C GLN A 89 -15.31 21.45 6.20
N PRO A 90 -14.59 21.97 5.19
CA PRO A 90 -13.26 21.47 4.85
C PRO A 90 -12.30 21.72 6.00
N LEU A 91 -11.41 20.77 6.25
CA LEU A 91 -10.38 20.93 7.26
C LEU A 91 -9.35 21.96 6.78
N THR A 92 -8.86 22.80 7.69
CA THR A 92 -7.90 23.88 7.38
C THR A 92 -6.56 23.66 8.07
N GLU A 93 -5.50 24.24 7.50
CA GLU A 93 -4.16 24.20 8.09
C GLU A 93 -4.13 24.86 9.48
N THR A 94 -4.87 25.94 9.69
CA THR A 94 -4.94 26.66 10.97
C THR A 94 -5.42 25.77 12.13
N VAL A 95 -6.31 24.81 11.87
CA VAL A 95 -6.76 23.84 12.88
C VAL A 95 -5.66 22.82 13.19
N LEU A 96 -4.88 22.40 12.19
CA LEU A 96 -3.84 21.38 12.33
C LEU A 96 -2.54 21.89 12.96
N ILE A 97 -2.24 23.18 12.84
CA ILE A 97 -1.09 23.81 13.51
C ILE A 97 -1.37 24.11 15.00
N GLN A 98 -2.64 24.07 15.44
CA GLN A 98 -3.00 24.26 16.84
C GLN A 98 -2.58 23.03 17.68
N THR A 99 -1.50 23.20 18.43
CA THR A 99 -0.87 22.14 19.24
C THR A 99 -1.03 22.34 20.76
N ASN A 100 -1.62 23.46 21.20
CA ASN A 100 -1.82 23.77 22.62
C ASN A 100 -3.29 24.16 22.92
N PRO A 101 -4.20 23.18 23.11
CA PRO A 101 -4.00 21.74 23.00
C PRO A 101 -4.05 21.24 21.55
N LEU A 102 -3.43 20.08 21.28
CA LEU A 102 -3.47 19.43 19.97
C LEU A 102 -4.91 19.09 19.58
N ARG A 103 -5.35 19.55 18.40
CA ARG A 103 -6.66 19.23 17.83
C ARG A 103 -6.71 17.80 17.30
N ILE A 104 -6.70 16.81 18.21
CA ILE A 104 -6.53 15.40 17.85
C ILE A 104 -7.59 14.88 16.88
N ASN A 105 -8.84 15.33 16.98
CA ASN A 105 -9.91 14.92 16.06
C ASN A 105 -9.64 15.36 14.62
N ALA A 106 -9.07 16.56 14.43
CA ALA A 106 -8.66 17.05 13.12
C ALA A 106 -7.51 16.20 12.55
N HIS A 107 -6.51 15.88 13.37
CA HIS A 107 -5.42 14.98 12.95
C HIS A 107 -5.92 13.57 12.62
N MET A 108 -6.90 13.06 13.36
CA MET A 108 -7.53 11.77 13.07
C MET A 108 -8.23 11.75 11.70
N ALA A 109 -8.89 12.85 11.32
CA ALA A 109 -9.49 12.97 9.98
C ALA A 109 -8.44 12.86 8.86
N VAL A 110 -7.26 13.48 9.04
CA VAL A 110 -6.12 13.36 8.10
C VAL A 110 -5.58 11.93 8.07
N ILE A 111 -5.44 11.27 9.23
CA ILE A 111 -4.97 9.88 9.32
C ILE A 111 -5.94 8.94 8.58
N GLU A 112 -7.24 9.10 8.79
CA GLU A 112 -8.27 8.31 8.10
C GLU A 112 -8.26 8.55 6.58
N ALA A 113 -8.04 9.78 6.14
CA ALA A 113 -7.87 10.08 4.72
C ALA A 113 -6.62 9.42 4.12
N LEU A 114 -5.51 9.39 4.85
CA LEU A 114 -4.31 8.66 4.44
C LEU A 114 -4.54 7.14 4.38
N MET A 115 -5.31 6.59 5.32
CA MET A 115 -5.71 5.18 5.32
C MET A 115 -6.55 4.83 4.08
N VAL A 116 -7.53 5.67 3.75
CA VAL A 116 -8.35 5.52 2.53
C VAL A 116 -7.48 5.65 1.28
N LEU A 117 -6.58 6.64 1.23
CA LEU A 117 -5.66 6.82 0.12
C LEU A 117 -4.79 5.57 -0.10
N TYR A 118 -4.21 5.02 0.98
CA TYR A 118 -3.42 3.81 0.93
C TYR A 118 -4.22 2.63 0.39
N ALA A 119 -5.40 2.36 0.94
CA ALA A 119 -6.24 1.27 0.49
C ALA A 119 -6.64 1.41 -1.00
N LYS A 120 -6.94 2.63 -1.47
CA LYS A 120 -7.23 2.93 -2.88
C LYS A 120 -6.06 2.61 -3.81
N GLU A 121 -4.83 2.95 -3.41
CA GLU A 121 -3.63 2.75 -4.23
C GLU A 121 -3.21 1.26 -4.24
N VAL A 122 -3.35 0.55 -3.12
CA VAL A 122 -3.03 -0.87 -3.01
C VAL A 122 -4.07 -1.74 -3.75
N ALA A 123 -5.35 -1.58 -3.44
CA ALA A 123 -6.47 -2.33 -4.00
C ALA A 123 -6.99 -1.70 -5.31
N SER A 124 -6.07 -1.40 -6.23
CA SER A 124 -6.44 -0.88 -7.55
C SER A 124 -7.21 -1.93 -8.37
N SER A 125 -8.16 -1.47 -9.20
CA SER A 125 -9.02 -2.34 -10.00
C SER A 125 -8.24 -3.38 -10.80
N GLY A 126 -7.15 -2.98 -11.47
CA GLY A 126 -6.32 -3.90 -12.25
C GLY A 126 -5.72 -5.04 -11.43
N ARG A 127 -5.19 -4.75 -10.23
CA ARG A 127 -4.60 -5.78 -9.36
C ARG A 127 -5.65 -6.72 -8.78
N ILE A 128 -6.79 -6.17 -8.38
CA ILE A 128 -7.90 -6.98 -7.87
C ILE A 128 -8.39 -7.91 -8.99
N CYS A 129 -8.59 -7.41 -10.20
CA CYS A 129 -8.98 -8.26 -11.34
C CYS A 129 -7.95 -9.38 -11.59
N SER A 130 -6.64 -9.07 -11.63
CA SER A 130 -5.60 -10.08 -11.80
C SER A 130 -5.59 -11.14 -10.68
N ALA A 131 -5.82 -10.73 -9.43
CA ALA A 131 -5.96 -11.66 -8.31
C ALA A 131 -7.19 -12.56 -8.49
N LEU A 132 -8.35 -11.97 -8.82
CA LEU A 132 -9.61 -12.70 -9.01
C LEU A 132 -9.56 -13.71 -10.16
N GLU A 133 -8.94 -13.33 -11.28
CA GLU A 133 -8.74 -14.22 -12.44
C GLU A 133 -7.94 -15.46 -12.06
N ARG A 134 -6.86 -15.28 -11.30
CA ARG A 134 -6.02 -16.38 -10.83
C ARG A 134 -6.75 -17.29 -9.83
N ILE A 135 -7.48 -16.70 -8.89
CA ILE A 135 -8.23 -17.45 -7.87
C ILE A 135 -9.37 -18.26 -8.53
N SER A 136 -10.02 -17.71 -9.54
CA SER A 136 -11.24 -18.26 -10.12
C SER A 136 -11.04 -19.08 -11.40
N GLY A 137 -9.88 -18.96 -12.07
CA GLY A 137 -9.55 -19.66 -13.31
C GLY A 137 -10.42 -19.26 -14.51
N ARG A 138 -11.09 -18.10 -14.49
CA ARG A 138 -11.99 -17.62 -15.55
C ARG A 138 -11.62 -16.19 -15.97
N SER A 139 -11.32 -15.97 -17.25
CA SER A 139 -11.11 -14.64 -17.86
C SER A 139 -12.40 -13.85 -18.11
N SER A 140 -13.44 -14.02 -17.29
CA SER A 140 -14.76 -13.42 -17.54
C SER A 140 -15.29 -12.60 -16.37
N VAL A 141 -14.41 -12.01 -15.56
CA VAL A 141 -14.84 -10.90 -14.70
C VAL A 141 -14.81 -9.66 -15.59
N SER A 142 -15.94 -9.36 -16.24
CA SER A 142 -16.17 -8.05 -16.85
C SER A 142 -15.69 -7.00 -15.85
N ALA A 143 -14.68 -6.21 -16.21
CA ALA A 143 -14.09 -5.20 -15.34
C ALA A 143 -15.25 -4.42 -14.71
N PRO A 144 -15.55 -4.61 -13.42
CA PRO A 144 -16.67 -3.92 -12.86
C PRO A 144 -16.28 -2.43 -12.89
N GLY A 145 -17.19 -1.58 -13.38
CA GLY A 145 -16.95 -0.14 -13.44
C GLY A 145 -16.41 0.38 -12.11
N VAL A 146 -15.57 1.44 -12.13
CA VAL A 146 -14.83 2.02 -11.00
C VAL A 146 -15.26 1.46 -9.63
N GLN A 147 -14.69 0.30 -9.27
CA GLN A 147 -15.07 -0.32 -8.01
C GLN A 147 -14.49 0.48 -6.86
N HIS A 148 -15.32 0.75 -5.86
CA HIS A 148 -14.85 1.29 -4.60
C HIS A 148 -13.85 0.28 -3.98
N HIS A 149 -12.68 0.76 -3.56
CA HIS A 149 -11.59 -0.05 -3.00
C HIS A 149 -12.06 -0.99 -1.87
N GLU A 150 -13.00 -0.56 -1.04
CA GLU A 150 -13.62 -1.42 -0.02
C GLU A 150 -14.34 -2.63 -0.63
N SER A 151 -15.21 -2.41 -1.62
CA SER A 151 -15.93 -3.48 -2.32
C SER A 151 -14.99 -4.41 -3.09
N ALA A 152 -13.89 -3.86 -3.61
CA ALA A 152 -12.86 -4.62 -4.29
C ALA A 152 -12.15 -5.61 -3.34
N LEU A 153 -11.79 -5.15 -2.13
CA LEU A 153 -11.20 -6.00 -1.08
C LEU A 153 -12.18 -7.07 -0.57
N LEU A 154 -13.46 -6.72 -0.37
CA LEU A 154 -14.49 -7.71 0.02
C LEU A 154 -14.69 -8.77 -1.06
N SER A 155 -14.71 -8.35 -2.33
CA SER A 155 -14.79 -9.27 -3.47
C SER A 155 -13.59 -10.22 -3.50
N TRP A 156 -12.38 -9.70 -3.31
CA TRP A 156 -11.17 -10.52 -3.21
C TRP A 156 -11.29 -11.61 -2.13
N ILE A 157 -11.65 -11.23 -0.89
CA ILE A 157 -11.85 -12.18 0.20
C ILE A 157 -12.92 -13.21 -0.18
N SER A 158 -14.07 -12.76 -0.67
CA SER A 158 -15.17 -13.67 -1.02
C SER A 158 -14.76 -14.72 -2.07
N HIS A 159 -13.93 -14.36 -3.04
CA HIS A 159 -13.44 -15.31 -4.03
C HIS A 159 -12.41 -16.28 -3.44
N VAL A 160 -11.53 -15.79 -2.55
CA VAL A 160 -10.59 -16.65 -1.82
C VAL A 160 -11.35 -17.69 -0.98
N ILE A 161 -12.38 -17.27 -0.23
CA ILE A 161 -13.20 -18.18 0.58
C ILE A 161 -13.89 -19.22 -0.32
N GLY A 162 -14.47 -18.81 -1.45
CA GLY A 162 -15.07 -19.74 -2.41
C GLY A 162 -14.08 -20.73 -3.01
N ALA A 163 -12.84 -20.30 -3.28
CA ALA A 163 -11.78 -21.17 -3.77
C ALA A 163 -11.27 -22.13 -2.68
N LEU A 164 -11.14 -21.67 -1.44
CA LEU A 164 -10.79 -22.52 -0.30
C LEU A 164 -11.86 -23.58 -0.05
N LYS A 165 -13.14 -23.21 -0.08
CA LYS A 165 -14.25 -24.17 0.09
C LYS A 165 -14.16 -25.31 -0.93
N LYS A 166 -13.94 -24.99 -2.21
CA LYS A 166 -13.73 -26.00 -3.26
C LYS A 166 -12.54 -26.93 -2.98
N ARG A 167 -11.46 -26.39 -2.42
CA ARG A 167 -10.28 -27.18 -2.02
C ARG A 167 -10.63 -28.12 -0.86
N ILE A 168 -11.33 -27.63 0.16
CA ILE A 168 -11.80 -28.43 1.30
C ILE A 168 -12.76 -29.53 0.83
N ASP A 169 -13.73 -29.21 -0.02
CA ASP A 169 -14.68 -30.18 -0.59
C ASP A 169 -13.95 -31.31 -1.32
N TYR A 170 -12.92 -30.98 -2.10
CA TYR A 170 -12.09 -31.95 -2.80
C TYR A 170 -11.28 -32.82 -1.82
N GLU A 171 -10.64 -32.24 -0.80
CA GLU A 171 -9.89 -32.96 0.24
C GLU A 171 -10.78 -33.93 1.03
N VAL A 172 -11.97 -33.48 1.45
CA VAL A 172 -12.95 -34.31 2.18
C VAL A 172 -13.49 -35.45 1.32
N SER A 173 -13.74 -35.18 0.03
CA SER A 173 -14.21 -36.20 -0.92
C SER A 173 -13.13 -37.21 -1.29
N ALA A 174 -11.89 -36.75 -1.50
CA ALA A 174 -10.74 -37.59 -1.88
C ALA A 174 -10.34 -38.56 -0.76
N ASN A 175 -10.53 -38.20 0.50
CA ASN A 175 -10.30 -39.08 1.65
C ASN A 175 -11.45 -40.10 1.87
N GLY A 176 -12.31 -40.33 0.87
CA GLY A 176 -13.35 -41.36 0.89
C GLY A 176 -14.43 -41.16 1.94
N GLY A 177 -14.72 -39.90 2.32
CA GLY A 177 -15.63 -39.59 3.43
C GLY A 177 -15.06 -39.90 4.83
N SER A 178 -13.82 -40.37 4.88
CA SER A 178 -12.99 -40.53 6.08
C SER A 178 -12.22 -39.23 6.32
N GLY A 179 -12.96 -38.12 6.48
CA GLY A 179 -12.35 -36.85 6.83
C GLY A 179 -11.51 -37.00 8.10
N ALA A 180 -10.44 -36.20 8.24
CA ALA A 180 -9.71 -36.11 9.50
C ALA A 180 -10.72 -35.91 10.63
N VAL A 181 -10.64 -36.75 11.66
CA VAL A 181 -11.46 -36.61 12.87
C VAL A 181 -10.80 -35.60 13.80
N ASP A 182 -11.60 -34.77 14.45
CA ASP A 182 -11.12 -33.92 15.54
C ASP A 182 -10.78 -34.76 16.79
N GLU A 183 -10.24 -34.12 17.83
CA GLU A 183 -9.91 -34.78 19.11
C GLU A 183 -11.13 -35.45 19.79
N TYR A 184 -12.36 -35.14 19.35
CA TYR A 184 -13.61 -35.67 19.86
C TYR A 184 -14.23 -36.74 18.94
N GLY A 185 -13.52 -37.14 17.88
CA GLY A 185 -13.98 -38.15 16.92
C GLY A 185 -15.03 -37.66 15.92
N GLN A 186 -15.33 -36.35 15.88
CA GLN A 186 -16.21 -35.77 14.87
C GLN A 186 -15.46 -35.56 13.57
N ARG A 187 -16.11 -35.89 12.45
CA ARG A 187 -15.52 -35.71 11.12
C ARG A 187 -15.55 -34.23 10.76
N HIS A 188 -14.43 -33.68 10.32
CA HIS A 188 -14.42 -32.34 9.76
C HIS A 188 -15.31 -32.29 8.51
N GLN A 189 -16.33 -31.42 8.55
CA GLN A 189 -17.21 -31.14 7.42
C GLN A 189 -16.75 -29.87 6.72
N SER A 190 -17.04 -29.78 5.43
CA SER A 190 -16.79 -28.55 4.67
C SER A 190 -17.67 -27.42 5.22
N PRO A 191 -17.08 -26.29 5.64
CA PRO A 191 -17.85 -25.18 6.17
C PRO A 191 -18.66 -24.53 5.05
N ASP A 192 -19.91 -24.17 5.35
CA ASP A 192 -20.77 -23.43 4.43
C ASP A 192 -20.73 -21.93 4.70
N VAL A 193 -19.59 -21.33 4.35
CA VAL A 193 -19.37 -19.90 4.51
C VAL A 193 -20.03 -19.14 3.35
N PRO A 194 -20.97 -18.21 3.63
CA PRO A 194 -21.58 -17.41 2.60
C PRO A 194 -20.57 -16.44 1.95
N PRO A 195 -20.82 -15.97 0.71
CA PRO A 195 -20.01 -14.94 0.08
C PRO A 195 -20.00 -13.64 0.91
N VAL A 196 -18.81 -13.05 1.07
CA VAL A 196 -18.62 -11.85 1.89
C VAL A 196 -19.14 -10.60 1.16
N ARG A 197 -20.05 -9.86 1.78
CA ARG A 197 -20.69 -8.66 1.23
C ARG A 197 -20.50 -7.40 2.05
N ASP A 198 -20.24 -7.54 3.34
CA ASP A 198 -20.12 -6.45 4.29
C ASP A 198 -18.99 -6.72 5.29
N PHE A 199 -18.33 -5.67 5.78
CA PHE A 199 -17.26 -5.81 6.77
C PHE A 199 -17.73 -6.45 8.08
N ARG A 200 -19.02 -6.37 8.42
CA ARG A 200 -19.59 -7.04 9.60
C ARG A 200 -19.45 -8.56 9.53
N GLU A 201 -19.42 -9.14 8.34
CA GLU A 201 -19.23 -10.58 8.12
C GLU A 201 -17.78 -11.03 8.34
N LEU A 202 -16.86 -10.09 8.61
CA LEU A 202 -15.46 -10.38 8.97
C LEU A 202 -15.23 -10.35 10.48
N CYS A 203 -16.21 -9.90 11.28
CA CYS A 203 -16.05 -9.66 12.71
C CYS A 203 -15.97 -10.93 13.57
N ASP A 204 -16.43 -12.06 13.05
CA ASP A 204 -16.28 -13.38 13.68
C ASP A 204 -14.90 -14.02 13.43
N GLY A 205 -14.05 -13.35 12.64
CA GLY A 205 -12.71 -13.79 12.29
C GLY A 205 -12.64 -14.98 11.34
N VAL A 206 -13.76 -15.63 11.00
CA VAL A 206 -13.77 -16.86 10.18
C VAL A 206 -13.18 -16.57 8.81
N CYS A 207 -13.72 -15.58 8.11
CA CYS A 207 -13.27 -15.22 6.77
C CYS A 207 -11.82 -14.73 6.76
N LEU A 208 -11.37 -14.04 7.83
CA LEU A 208 -9.99 -13.57 7.94
C LEU A 208 -9.01 -14.73 8.17
N ALA A 209 -9.36 -15.70 9.02
CA ALA A 209 -8.53 -16.86 9.27
C ALA A 209 -8.50 -17.82 8.06
N TYR A 210 -9.63 -17.97 7.35
CA TYR A 210 -9.69 -18.72 6.10
C TYR A 210 -8.94 -18.05 4.95
N LEU A 211 -8.94 -16.72 4.87
CA LEU A 211 -8.06 -16.00 3.95
C LEU A 211 -6.60 -16.43 4.15
N ILE A 212 -6.12 -16.46 5.39
CA ILE A 212 -4.76 -16.92 5.71
C ILE A 212 -4.62 -18.42 5.40
N SER A 213 -5.62 -19.24 5.72
CA SER A 213 -5.58 -20.69 5.44
C SER A 213 -5.44 -21.01 3.96
N TYR A 214 -6.03 -20.19 3.08
CA TYR A 214 -5.90 -20.34 1.64
C TYR A 214 -4.48 -20.09 1.14
N TYR A 215 -3.87 -18.98 1.57
CA TYR A 215 -2.53 -18.57 1.16
C TYR A 215 -1.41 -19.29 1.91
N CYS A 216 -1.64 -19.68 3.16
CA CYS A 216 -0.62 -20.23 4.06
C CYS A 216 -1.14 -21.52 4.77
N PRO A 217 -1.60 -22.54 4.03
CA PRO A 217 -2.28 -23.71 4.61
C PRO A 217 -1.42 -24.52 5.59
N LYS A 218 -0.08 -24.44 5.46
CA LYS A 218 0.88 -25.10 6.37
C LYS A 218 0.97 -24.42 7.73
N LEU A 219 0.73 -23.11 7.80
CA LEU A 219 0.83 -22.32 9.03
C LEU A 219 -0.51 -22.16 9.72
N VAL A 220 -1.57 -22.00 8.93
CA VAL A 220 -2.95 -21.94 9.44
C VAL A 220 -3.74 -22.99 8.69
N PRO A 221 -3.85 -24.21 9.24
CA PRO A 221 -4.72 -25.23 8.67
C PRO A 221 -6.19 -24.84 8.84
N TRP A 222 -7.03 -25.11 7.84
CA TRP A 222 -8.43 -24.68 7.84
C TRP A 222 -9.25 -25.25 9.01
N HIS A 223 -8.90 -26.44 9.49
CA HIS A 223 -9.55 -27.08 10.65
C HIS A 223 -9.22 -26.42 12.01
N SER A 224 -8.25 -25.50 12.07
CA SER A 224 -7.99 -24.69 13.28
C SER A 224 -8.98 -23.55 13.48
N VAL A 225 -9.75 -23.21 12.44
CA VAL A 225 -10.75 -22.13 12.45
C VAL A 225 -12.07 -22.67 12.99
N LYS A 226 -12.60 -22.01 14.02
CA LYS A 226 -13.89 -22.36 14.62
C LYS A 226 -15.01 -21.73 13.80
N PHE A 227 -15.77 -22.57 13.09
CA PHE A 227 -16.93 -22.12 12.31
C PHE A 227 -18.23 -22.61 12.93
N ASN A 228 -19.10 -21.68 13.29
CA ASN A 228 -20.43 -21.93 13.82
C ASN A 228 -21.43 -20.98 13.13
N HIS A 229 -22.64 -21.45 12.79
CA HIS A 229 -23.68 -20.58 12.20
C HIS A 229 -24.12 -19.45 13.13
N VAL A 230 -24.01 -19.68 14.44
CA VAL A 230 -24.14 -18.65 15.48
C VAL A 230 -22.81 -18.59 16.21
N PRO A 231 -21.88 -17.73 15.77
CA PRO A 231 -20.54 -17.67 16.37
C PRO A 231 -20.64 -17.17 17.81
N THR A 232 -19.96 -17.86 18.73
CA THR A 232 -19.80 -17.35 20.09
C THR A 232 -18.72 -16.25 20.11
N ILE A 233 -18.71 -15.45 21.17
CA ILE A 233 -17.65 -14.44 21.37
C ILE A 233 -16.28 -15.14 21.51
N GLU A 234 -16.24 -16.29 22.19
CA GLU A 234 -15.00 -17.06 22.34
C GLU A 234 -14.47 -17.56 20.99
N ASP A 235 -15.33 -18.09 20.14
CA ASP A 235 -14.95 -18.53 18.79
C ASP A 235 -14.44 -17.36 17.95
N SER A 236 -15.12 -16.22 18.04
CA SER A 236 -14.76 -15.00 17.31
C SER A 236 -13.37 -14.49 17.73
N ILE A 237 -13.13 -14.41 19.03
CA ILE A 237 -11.83 -14.00 19.59
C ILE A 237 -10.74 -15.00 19.22
N HIS A 238 -11.02 -16.30 19.30
CA HIS A 238 -10.09 -17.35 18.88
C HIS A 238 -9.67 -17.18 17.41
N ASN A 239 -10.63 -17.03 16.50
CA ASN A 239 -10.36 -16.86 15.09
C ASN A 239 -9.57 -15.57 14.79
N ILE A 240 -9.88 -14.47 15.47
CA ILE A 240 -9.14 -13.21 15.30
C ILE A 240 -7.72 -13.30 15.90
N LEU A 241 -7.54 -14.05 16.98
CA LEU A 241 -6.22 -14.33 17.55
C LEU A 241 -5.34 -15.13 16.59
N ILE A 242 -5.90 -16.06 15.80
CA ILE A 242 -5.15 -16.73 14.73
C ILE A 242 -4.57 -15.69 13.77
N VAL A 243 -5.38 -14.73 13.32
CA VAL A 243 -4.98 -13.66 12.40
C VAL A 243 -3.90 -12.76 13.01
N SER A 244 -4.10 -12.34 14.26
CA SER A 244 -3.16 -11.48 14.99
C SER A 244 -1.81 -12.17 15.20
N ASN A 245 -1.80 -13.42 15.69
CA ASN A 245 -0.58 -14.19 15.92
C ASN A 245 0.15 -14.51 14.61
N PHE A 246 -0.58 -14.84 13.55
CA PHE A 246 0.00 -15.05 12.22
C PHE A 246 0.69 -13.77 11.72
N SER A 247 0.04 -12.62 11.87
CA SER A 247 0.61 -11.34 11.47
C SER A 247 1.90 -11.01 12.21
N GLU A 248 2.05 -11.40 13.46
CA GLU A 248 3.25 -11.12 14.25
C GLU A 248 4.39 -12.09 13.95
N ARG A 249 4.08 -13.38 13.69
CA ARG A 249 5.10 -14.45 13.63
C ARG A 249 5.52 -14.84 12.22
N SER A 250 4.64 -14.68 11.24
CA SER A 250 4.81 -15.27 9.90
C SER A 250 5.04 -14.23 8.80
N LEU A 251 4.62 -12.99 9.03
CA LEU A 251 4.81 -11.88 8.09
C LEU A 251 6.13 -11.15 8.37
N PRO A 252 6.72 -10.46 7.36
CA PRO A 252 7.96 -9.70 7.54
C PRO A 252 7.82 -8.54 8.54
N TYR A 253 6.59 -8.08 8.76
CA TYR A 253 6.22 -7.07 9.75
C TYR A 253 4.77 -7.27 10.16
N SER A 254 4.42 -6.83 11.37
CA SER A 254 3.04 -6.92 11.85
C SER A 254 2.15 -5.85 11.19
N VAL A 255 1.04 -6.30 10.63
CA VAL A 255 -0.02 -5.50 10.00
C VAL A 255 -1.26 -5.39 10.90
N PHE A 256 -1.30 -6.17 11.99
CA PHE A 256 -2.40 -6.19 12.94
C PHE A 256 -2.22 -5.10 14.00
N HIS A 257 -2.81 -3.93 13.75
CA HIS A 257 -2.68 -2.76 14.63
C HIS A 257 -3.85 -2.57 15.62
N MET A 258 -4.87 -3.40 15.50
CA MET A 258 -6.04 -3.43 16.39
C MET A 258 -5.82 -4.41 17.55
N SER A 259 -6.68 -4.37 18.57
CA SER A 259 -6.86 -5.52 19.47
C SER A 259 -7.90 -6.48 18.86
N PRO A 260 -7.86 -7.79 19.19
CA PRO A 260 -8.90 -8.72 18.74
C PRO A 260 -10.32 -8.26 19.07
N GLU A 261 -10.52 -7.69 20.26
CA GLU A 261 -11.79 -7.17 20.74
C GLU A 261 -12.32 -6.01 19.90
N ASP A 262 -11.42 -5.16 19.35
CA ASP A 262 -11.82 -4.05 18.49
C ASP A 262 -12.53 -4.53 17.21
N ILE A 263 -12.19 -5.73 16.71
CA ILE A 263 -12.81 -6.35 15.53
C ILE A 263 -14.08 -7.09 15.94
N THR A 264 -14.04 -7.93 17.00
CA THR A 264 -15.21 -8.69 17.46
C THR A 264 -16.39 -7.78 17.82
N TYR A 265 -16.10 -6.65 18.48
CA TYR A 265 -17.11 -5.66 18.87
C TYR A 265 -17.17 -4.47 17.90
N MET A 266 -16.73 -4.64 16.65
CA MET A 266 -16.64 -3.56 15.69
C MET A 266 -17.96 -2.78 15.60
N ARG A 267 -17.91 -1.54 16.07
CA ARG A 267 -18.85 -0.48 15.69
C ARG A 267 -18.23 0.22 14.49
N GLY A 268 -19.02 0.70 13.53
CA GLY A 268 -18.57 1.18 12.22
C GLY A 268 -17.39 2.19 12.20
N SER A 269 -17.02 2.77 13.36
CA SER A 269 -15.81 3.56 13.58
C SER A 269 -14.49 2.80 13.38
N MET A 270 -14.42 1.48 13.53
CA MET A 270 -13.19 0.69 13.28
C MET A 270 -13.03 0.22 11.83
N LYS A 271 -14.05 0.43 10.98
CA LYS A 271 -14.03 0.01 9.56
C LYS A 271 -12.76 0.46 8.82
N PRO A 272 -12.29 1.73 8.93
CA PRO A 272 -11.06 2.13 8.25
C PRO A 272 -9.83 1.31 8.64
N ASN A 273 -9.72 0.93 9.92
CA ASN A 273 -8.62 0.11 10.43
C ASN A 273 -8.66 -1.32 9.88
N LEU A 274 -9.86 -1.90 9.76
CA LEU A 274 -10.05 -3.20 9.12
C LEU A 274 -9.72 -3.13 7.62
N VAL A 275 -10.15 -2.07 6.92
CA VAL A 275 -9.85 -1.87 5.49
C VAL A 275 -8.35 -1.82 5.23
N VAL A 276 -7.58 -1.08 6.04
CA VAL A 276 -6.12 -1.04 5.84
C VAL A 276 -5.42 -2.34 6.24
N LEU A 277 -5.94 -3.08 7.24
CA LEU A 277 -5.46 -4.44 7.53
C LEU A 277 -5.64 -5.34 6.30
N LEU A 278 -6.80 -5.30 5.64
CA LEU A 278 -7.05 -6.06 4.42
C LEU A 278 -6.17 -5.61 3.26
N ALA A 279 -5.95 -4.30 3.11
CA ALA A 279 -5.03 -3.78 2.10
C ALA A 279 -3.59 -4.27 2.35
N ASP A 280 -3.14 -4.30 3.60
CA ASP A 280 -1.83 -4.82 3.97
C ASP A 280 -1.69 -6.32 3.71
N LEU A 281 -2.70 -7.11 4.05
CA LEU A 281 -2.75 -8.54 3.70
C LEU A 281 -2.76 -8.74 2.18
N PHE A 282 -3.52 -7.94 1.43
CA PHE A 282 -3.51 -7.99 -0.03
C PHE A 282 -2.12 -7.69 -0.59
N ASN A 283 -1.45 -6.64 -0.09
CA ASN A 283 -0.08 -6.34 -0.50
C ASN A 283 0.86 -7.53 -0.23
N LEU A 284 0.79 -8.14 0.95
CA LEU A 284 1.67 -9.24 1.35
C LEU A 284 1.30 -10.62 0.78
N PHE A 285 0.11 -10.80 0.22
CA PHE A 285 -0.32 -12.08 -0.37
C PHE A 285 -0.33 -12.06 -1.89
N GLU A 286 -0.60 -10.89 -2.50
CA GLU A 286 -0.88 -10.78 -3.93
C GLU A 286 0.12 -9.90 -4.70
N ILE A 287 0.67 -8.86 -4.07
CA ILE A 287 1.58 -7.92 -4.75
C ILE A 287 3.04 -8.25 -4.47
N HIS A 288 3.37 -8.41 -3.19
CA HIS A 288 4.68 -8.80 -2.69
C HIS A 288 4.50 -10.01 -1.76
N PRO A 289 4.26 -11.22 -2.31
CA PRO A 289 4.00 -12.42 -1.53
C PRO A 289 5.08 -12.64 -0.46
N ALA A 290 4.67 -12.69 0.81
CA ALA A 290 5.53 -13.08 1.90
C ALA A 290 6.02 -14.53 1.71
N LYS A 291 7.16 -14.88 2.29
CA LYS A 291 7.79 -16.21 2.11
C LYS A 291 6.88 -17.39 2.51
N CYS A 292 5.92 -17.15 3.40
CA CYS A 292 4.97 -18.16 3.85
C CYS A 292 3.80 -18.39 2.88
N VAL A 293 3.62 -17.52 1.89
CA VAL A 293 2.51 -17.57 0.94
C VAL A 293 2.77 -18.64 -0.12
N CYS A 294 1.75 -19.43 -0.40
CA CYS A 294 1.74 -20.52 -1.37
C CYS A 294 0.36 -20.53 -2.05
N TYR A 295 0.30 -20.24 -3.36
CA TYR A 295 -0.93 -20.43 -4.15
C TYR A 295 -0.64 -21.18 -5.46
N PRO A 296 -1.63 -21.89 -6.02
CA PRO A 296 -1.48 -22.61 -7.29
C PRO A 296 -1.01 -21.68 -8.42
N GLY A 297 0.08 -22.03 -9.10
CA GLY A 297 0.67 -21.23 -10.18
C GLY A 297 1.84 -20.32 -9.78
N MET A 298 2.18 -20.23 -8.49
CA MET A 298 3.34 -19.44 -8.02
C MET A 298 4.69 -19.98 -8.54
N GLU A 299 4.80 -21.28 -8.81
CA GLU A 299 6.01 -21.93 -9.37
C GLU A 299 6.28 -21.56 -10.84
N GLN A 300 5.29 -21.02 -11.57
CA GLN A 300 5.43 -20.64 -12.99
C GLN A 300 5.84 -19.18 -13.18
N GLN A 301 5.89 -18.38 -12.10
CA GLN A 301 6.43 -17.02 -12.17
C GLN A 301 7.95 -17.08 -12.04
N PRO A 302 8.71 -16.62 -13.06
CA PRO A 302 10.15 -16.50 -12.91
C PRO A 302 10.45 -15.60 -11.71
N THR A 303 11.43 -15.99 -10.91
CA THR A 303 11.92 -15.28 -9.70
C THR A 303 12.42 -13.85 -9.98
N ASP A 304 12.45 -13.43 -11.25
CA ASP A 304 12.75 -12.08 -11.68
C ASP A 304 11.46 -11.25 -11.84
N THR A 305 10.83 -10.87 -10.72
CA THR A 305 9.76 -9.86 -10.69
C THR A 305 10.30 -8.44 -10.89
N ALA A 306 11.16 -8.24 -11.89
CA ALA A 306 11.60 -6.92 -12.35
C ALA A 306 10.71 -6.34 -13.47
N GLY A 307 9.70 -7.09 -13.95
CA GLY A 307 8.90 -6.73 -15.13
C GLY A 307 7.46 -6.26 -14.89
N ALA A 308 6.88 -6.46 -13.70
CA ALA A 308 5.53 -5.97 -13.39
C ALA A 308 5.62 -4.56 -12.77
N GLY A 309 5.95 -3.56 -13.59
CA GLY A 309 5.96 -2.12 -13.24
C GLY A 309 6.40 -1.81 -11.81
N ALA A 310 7.72 -1.82 -11.54
CA ALA A 310 8.37 -1.61 -10.24
C ALA A 310 7.46 -0.95 -9.17
N THR A 311 6.89 -1.78 -8.30
CA THR A 311 6.14 -1.35 -7.11
C THR A 311 7.08 -1.24 -5.92
N ASN A 312 6.83 -0.30 -5.01
CA ASN A 312 7.58 -0.17 -3.76
C ASN A 312 7.11 -1.19 -2.69
N GLU A 313 7.74 -1.20 -1.51
CA GLU A 313 7.41 -2.10 -0.38
C GLU A 313 5.93 -2.04 0.06
N HIS A 314 5.23 -0.96 -0.28
CA HIS A 314 3.82 -0.72 0.01
C HIS A 314 2.88 -1.22 -1.10
N GLY A 315 3.42 -1.87 -2.13
CA GLY A 315 2.62 -2.33 -3.24
C GLY A 315 2.29 -1.25 -4.25
N ILE A 316 2.83 -0.03 -4.20
CA ILE A 316 2.39 1.08 -5.05
C ILE A 316 3.39 1.30 -6.18
N ALA A 317 2.87 1.40 -7.41
CA ALA A 317 3.72 1.59 -8.59
C ALA A 317 4.34 2.99 -8.59
N HIS A 318 5.62 3.09 -8.94
CA HIS A 318 6.26 4.39 -9.13
C HIS A 318 5.57 5.14 -10.28
N ARG A 319 4.79 6.19 -9.99
CA ARG A 319 4.34 7.15 -11.01
C ARG A 319 5.48 8.10 -11.40
N ARG A 320 6.59 7.55 -11.86
CA ARG A 320 7.62 8.32 -12.56
C ARG A 320 7.19 8.42 -14.02
N GLY A 321 6.69 9.58 -14.42
CA GLY A 321 6.47 9.96 -15.82
C GLY A 321 7.77 10.10 -16.61
N PHE A 322 8.66 9.12 -16.53
CA PHE A 322 9.96 9.09 -17.22
C PHE A 322 10.10 7.93 -18.21
N ALA A 323 9.11 7.04 -18.31
CA ALA A 323 9.17 5.91 -19.25
C ALA A 323 9.09 6.33 -20.74
N ASN A 324 8.74 7.59 -21.04
CA ASN A 324 8.65 8.13 -22.42
C ASN A 324 9.22 9.56 -22.54
N GLN A 325 10.30 9.92 -21.83
CA GLN A 325 11.09 11.07 -22.23
C GLN A 325 12.13 10.60 -23.26
N PRO A 326 12.20 11.18 -24.48
CA PRO A 326 13.39 11.02 -25.29
C PRO A 326 14.57 11.47 -24.43
N THR A 327 15.61 10.65 -24.38
CA THR A 327 16.90 10.98 -23.76
C THR A 327 17.21 12.45 -24.04
N ILE A 328 17.26 13.26 -22.98
CA ILE A 328 17.70 14.65 -23.07
C ILE A 328 19.08 14.58 -23.73
N ALA A 329 19.15 14.96 -25.01
CA ALA A 329 20.41 15.13 -25.68
C ALA A 329 21.21 16.14 -24.86
N ALA A 330 22.48 15.82 -24.59
CA ALA A 330 23.39 16.75 -23.94
C ALA A 330 23.30 18.11 -24.64
N ILE A 331 23.18 19.18 -23.85
CA ILE A 331 23.15 20.56 -24.36
C ILE A 331 24.35 20.72 -25.29
N PRO A 332 24.15 21.08 -26.58
CA PRO A 332 25.27 21.30 -27.49
C PRO A 332 26.15 22.40 -26.93
N ASP A 333 27.45 22.12 -26.84
CA ASP A 333 28.44 23.10 -26.38
C ASP A 333 28.52 24.26 -27.39
N LEU A 334 28.02 25.43 -26.99
CA LEU A 334 27.96 26.63 -27.83
C LEU A 334 29.27 27.42 -27.83
N ARG A 335 30.35 26.92 -27.22
CA ARG A 335 31.66 27.58 -27.24
C ARG A 335 32.84 26.58 -27.31
N PRO A 336 33.04 25.89 -28.45
CA PRO A 336 34.27 25.14 -28.64
C PRO A 336 35.41 26.13 -28.97
N GLY A 337 36.26 26.48 -28.00
CA GLY A 337 37.52 27.15 -28.32
C GLY A 337 38.08 28.18 -27.33
N LEU A 338 37.72 28.16 -26.04
CA LEU A 338 38.34 29.08 -25.06
C LEU A 338 39.47 28.46 -24.23
N ASP A 339 39.70 27.15 -24.32
CA ASP A 339 40.83 26.50 -23.64
C ASP A 339 41.88 26.03 -24.66
N SER A 340 42.69 26.96 -25.16
CA SER A 340 43.98 26.64 -25.77
C SER A 340 45.00 27.71 -25.39
N PRO A 341 46.06 27.37 -24.63
CA PRO A 341 47.11 28.32 -24.30
C PRO A 341 48.00 28.61 -25.54
N PRO A 342 48.61 29.81 -25.64
CA PRO A 342 49.44 30.15 -26.80
C PRO A 342 50.82 29.49 -26.66
N GLY A 343 51.20 28.67 -27.65
CA GLY A 343 52.50 28.02 -27.72
C GLY A 343 52.98 27.90 -29.16
N SER A 344 54.16 28.45 -29.41
CA SER A 344 54.79 28.71 -30.70
C SER A 344 55.41 27.49 -31.42
N SER A 345 55.47 27.62 -32.76
CA SER A 345 56.57 27.25 -33.69
C SER A 345 56.81 25.80 -34.17
N GLY A 346 56.99 25.69 -35.49
CA GLY A 346 57.71 24.62 -36.23
C GLY A 346 56.85 23.86 -37.24
N GLY A 347 56.76 24.24 -38.53
CA GLY A 347 57.68 23.83 -39.62
C GLY A 347 57.45 22.35 -40.01
N SER A 348 56.83 21.97 -41.13
CA SER A 348 57.36 21.91 -42.51
C SER A 348 56.21 21.34 -43.39
N GLY A 349 55.83 21.88 -44.55
CA GLY A 349 56.48 21.68 -45.85
C GLY A 349 55.76 20.59 -46.68
N THR A 350 55.05 20.97 -47.75
CA THR A 350 55.22 20.50 -49.14
C THR A 350 54.03 20.94 -50.02
N SER A 351 54.29 20.92 -51.33
CA SER A 351 53.84 21.80 -52.40
C SER A 351 52.73 21.28 -53.33
N SER A 352 52.32 22.17 -54.25
CA SER A 352 51.64 22.02 -55.56
C SER A 352 50.11 22.19 -55.52
N GLY A 353 49.46 22.95 -56.40
CA GLY A 353 49.85 23.77 -57.54
C GLY A 353 48.60 24.09 -58.37
N GLY A 354 48.53 25.27 -59.00
CA GLY A 354 47.72 25.50 -60.21
C GLY A 354 46.57 26.51 -60.16
N GLY A 355 46.74 27.61 -60.94
CA GLY A 355 45.75 28.40 -61.72
C GLY A 355 44.55 29.03 -60.98
N GLY A 356 44.14 30.29 -61.18
CA GLY A 356 44.36 31.27 -62.23
C GLY A 356 43.01 32.00 -62.48
N GLY A 357 43.02 33.33 -62.59
CA GLY A 357 41.97 34.08 -63.32
C GLY A 357 40.95 34.92 -62.53
N ASN A 358 41.17 36.24 -62.55
CA ASN A 358 40.24 37.36 -62.76
C ASN A 358 38.75 37.26 -62.38
N GLY A 359 38.23 38.33 -61.76
CA GLY A 359 36.80 38.67 -61.84
C GLY A 359 36.38 39.84 -60.96
N SER A 360 36.15 40.99 -61.59
CA SER A 360 35.79 42.29 -61.01
C SER A 360 34.39 42.39 -60.36
N ALA A 361 34.27 43.43 -59.54
CA ALA A 361 33.21 44.44 -59.50
C ALA A 361 31.94 44.26 -58.64
N ASN A 362 31.62 45.40 -58.00
CA ASN A 362 30.34 45.90 -57.47
C ASN A 362 29.74 45.15 -56.28
N GLY A 363 29.27 45.80 -55.22
CA GLY A 363 28.82 47.19 -55.10
C GLY A 363 27.41 47.18 -54.50
N ASN A 364 27.26 47.78 -53.31
CA ASN A 364 26.08 48.32 -52.63
C ASN A 364 26.00 47.86 -51.18
N ARG A 365 26.25 48.74 -50.20
CA ARG A 365 25.35 49.76 -49.62
C ARG A 365 24.12 49.16 -48.90
N ALA A 366 24.26 49.16 -47.57
CA ALA A 366 23.32 49.38 -46.45
C ALA A 366 21.97 50.09 -46.79
N PRO A 367 20.96 50.21 -45.87
CA PRO A 367 21.14 50.24 -44.41
C PRO A 367 19.99 49.72 -43.50
N PHE A 368 20.34 49.69 -42.21
CA PHE A 368 19.55 50.00 -41.01
C PHE A 368 18.09 50.43 -41.19
N GLN A 369 17.19 49.73 -40.50
CA GLN A 369 16.41 50.26 -39.38
C GLN A 369 16.19 49.17 -38.34
#